data_AF-A0A1V6TWN1-F1
#
_entry.id   AF-A0A1V6TWN1-F1
#
_cell.length_a   1.000
_cell.length_b   1.000
_cell.length_c   1.000
_cell.angle_alpha   90.00
_cell.angle_beta   90.00
_cell.angle_gamma   90.00
#
_symmetry.space_group_name_H-M   'P 1'
#
loop_
_entity.id
_entity.type
_entity.pdbx_description
1 polymer ?
#
loop_
_entity_poly.entity_id
_entity_poly.type
_entity_poly.pdbx_seq_one_letter_code
_entity_poly.pdbx_strand_id
1 'polypeptide(L)'
;MPGFIGRSYAAMLRQMNDRSIAMVETQDIGNVAAQAFFEPGEYGMKEFPLVGEQLTFQEIQRTFREVVGCDIPETYGLFVTMLRWAIPDFGDTCRFVEDGGYSWDCTDLVKEQCLLDFETWLKDESEFCKI
;
A
#
# COMPACT_ATOMS: atom_id res chain seq x y z
N MET A 1 3.47 3.16 9.07
CA MET A 1 3.29 3.70 10.44
C MET A 1 3.95 2.79 11.47
N PRO A 2 4.61 3.35 12.49
CA PRO A 2 5.07 2.66 13.70
C PRO A 2 3.90 2.17 14.59
N GLY A 3 4.23 1.40 15.63
CA GLY A 3 3.25 0.95 16.62
C GLY A 3 2.54 -0.37 16.27
N PHE A 4 1.57 -0.75 17.10
CA PHE A 4 0.94 -2.09 17.04
C PHE A 4 0.14 -2.33 15.76
N ILE A 5 -0.57 -1.31 15.26
CA ILE A 5 -1.36 -1.43 14.03
C ILE A 5 -0.43 -1.66 12.83
N GLY A 6 0.63 -0.87 12.69
CA GLY A 6 1.64 -1.06 11.64
C GLY A 6 2.30 -2.44 11.68
N ARG A 7 2.66 -2.92 12.87
CA ARG A 7 3.19 -4.28 13.08
C ARG A 7 2.20 -5.38 12.69
N SER A 8 0.92 -5.15 12.93
CA SER A 8 -0.15 -6.10 12.58
C SER A 8 -0.37 -6.13 11.07
N TYR A 9 -0.34 -4.98 10.42
CA TYR A 9 -0.40 -4.88 8.96
C TYR A 9 0.79 -5.56 8.30
N ALA A 10 2.02 -5.31 8.77
CA ALA A 10 3.22 -5.98 8.24
C ALA A 10 3.16 -7.51 8.36
N ALA A 11 2.76 -8.03 9.52
CA ALA A 11 2.58 -9.46 9.74
C ALA A 11 1.45 -10.07 8.88
N MET A 12 0.47 -9.26 8.46
CA MET A 12 -0.55 -9.66 7.48
C MET A 12 0.02 -9.72 6.07
N LEU A 13 0.74 -8.69 5.63
CA LEU A 13 1.39 -8.68 4.31
C LEU A 13 2.24 -9.93 4.09
N ARG A 14 2.99 -10.31 5.12
CA ARG A 14 3.80 -11.53 5.13
C ARG A 14 3.00 -12.83 4.91
N GLN A 15 1.76 -12.89 5.40
CA GLN A 15 0.91 -14.09 5.30
C GLN A 15 0.25 -14.24 3.93
N MET A 16 0.22 -13.20 3.10
CA MET A 16 -0.47 -13.21 1.80
C MET A 16 0.38 -13.82 0.66
N ASN A 17 1.18 -14.85 0.96
CA ASN A 17 1.99 -15.60 -0.01
C ASN A 17 2.87 -14.73 -0.93
N ASP A 18 3.35 -13.59 -0.43
CA ASP A 18 4.21 -12.65 -1.16
C ASP A 18 3.58 -12.14 -2.47
N ARG A 19 2.25 -12.08 -2.53
CA ARG A 19 1.51 -11.43 -3.61
C ARG A 19 1.83 -9.93 -3.62
N SER A 20 1.83 -9.35 -4.81
CA SER A 20 2.02 -7.91 -4.98
C SER A 20 0.76 -7.15 -4.57
N ILE A 21 0.95 -6.01 -3.92
CA ILE A 21 -0.11 -5.21 -3.33
C ILE A 21 0.01 -3.81 -3.87
N ALA A 22 -1.08 -3.31 -4.45
CA ALA A 22 -1.16 -1.92 -4.84
C ALA A 22 -1.22 -1.02 -3.63
N MET A 23 -0.38 0.01 -3.65
CA MET A 23 -0.32 1.05 -2.66
C MET A 23 -0.43 2.40 -3.35
N VAL A 24 -1.04 3.35 -2.64
CA VAL A 24 -1.15 4.74 -3.04
C VAL A 24 -1.02 5.58 -1.78
N GLU A 25 -0.35 6.72 -1.89
CA GLU A 25 -0.24 7.68 -0.82
C GLU A 25 -1.60 8.39 -0.61
N THR A 26 -1.94 8.73 0.63
CA THR A 26 -3.29 9.22 0.95
C THR A 26 -3.51 10.68 0.53
N GLN A 27 -2.48 11.55 0.62
CA GLN A 27 -2.51 12.91 0.08
C GLN A 27 -2.66 12.91 -1.45
N ASP A 28 -2.04 11.97 -2.17
CA ASP A 28 -2.18 11.84 -3.61
C ASP A 28 -3.61 11.58 -4.05
N ILE A 29 -4.38 10.79 -3.29
CA ILE A 29 -5.83 10.64 -3.53
C ILE A 29 -6.52 12.01 -3.49
N GLY A 30 -6.15 12.86 -2.52
CA GLY A 30 -6.65 14.22 -2.40
C GLY A 30 -6.23 15.12 -3.57
N ASN A 31 -4.97 15.03 -3.98
CA ASN A 31 -4.42 15.81 -5.11
C ASN A 31 -5.12 15.46 -6.42
N VAL A 32 -5.26 14.16 -6.71
CA VAL A 32 -5.94 13.69 -7.93
C VAL A 32 -7.44 14.01 -7.88
N ALA A 33 -8.09 13.86 -6.72
CA ALA A 33 -9.49 14.26 -6.57
C ALA A 33 -9.69 15.76 -6.81
N ALA A 34 -8.80 16.61 -6.29
CA ALA A 34 -8.84 18.05 -6.54
C ALA A 34 -8.70 18.36 -8.04
N GLN A 35 -7.73 17.74 -8.72
CA GLN A 35 -7.54 17.90 -10.17
C GLN A 35 -8.78 17.46 -10.95
N ALA A 36 -9.37 16.33 -10.59
CA ALA A 36 -10.58 15.82 -11.23
C ALA A 36 -11.77 16.78 -11.12
N PHE A 37 -11.89 17.52 -10.00
CA PHE A 37 -12.90 18.56 -9.86
C PHE A 37 -12.60 19.84 -10.65
N PHE A 38 -11.33 20.21 -10.85
CA PHE A 38 -10.95 21.38 -11.65
C PHE A 38 -11.04 21.12 -13.16
N GLU A 39 -10.87 19.87 -13.59
CA GLU A 39 -10.83 19.47 -14.99
C GLU A 39 -11.95 18.46 -15.35
N PRO A 40 -13.24 18.82 -15.18
CA PRO A 40 -14.34 17.89 -15.40
C PRO A 40 -14.45 17.40 -16.85
N GLY A 41 -13.85 18.11 -17.82
CA GLY A 41 -13.78 17.66 -19.21
C GLY A 41 -12.84 16.45 -19.39
N GLU A 42 -11.77 16.39 -18.60
CA GLU A 42 -10.79 15.30 -18.66
C GLU A 42 -11.16 14.15 -17.72
N TYR A 43 -11.74 14.42 -16.54
CA TYR A 43 -12.00 13.40 -15.52
C TYR A 43 -13.48 13.02 -15.35
N GLY A 44 -14.40 13.80 -15.91
CA GLY A 44 -15.84 13.59 -15.72
C GLY A 44 -16.31 12.23 -16.24
N MET A 45 -17.10 11.53 -15.43
CA MET A 45 -17.70 10.22 -15.75
C MET A 45 -16.68 9.13 -16.12
N LYS A 46 -15.41 9.29 -15.70
CA LYS A 46 -14.37 8.27 -15.88
C LYS A 46 -14.10 7.57 -14.55
N GLU A 47 -13.79 6.28 -14.65
CA GLU A 47 -13.23 5.48 -13.56
C GLU A 47 -11.78 5.17 -13.94
N PHE A 48 -10.85 5.36 -13.00
CA PHE A 48 -9.46 5.04 -13.21
C PHE A 48 -8.83 4.59 -11.88
N PRO A 49 -7.87 3.65 -11.93
CA PRO A 49 -7.16 3.22 -10.75
C PRO A 49 -6.23 4.32 -10.22
N LEU A 50 -6.10 4.37 -8.89
CA LEU A 50 -5.12 5.18 -8.18
C LEU A 50 -4.12 4.23 -7.52
N VAL A 51 -2.99 4.00 -8.18
CA VAL A 51 -1.96 3.07 -7.71
C VAL A 51 -0.60 3.71 -7.96
N GLY A 52 0.06 4.11 -6.88
CA GLY A 52 1.40 4.69 -6.91
C GLY A 52 2.48 3.64 -7.11
N GLU A 53 2.28 2.44 -6.56
CA GLU A 53 3.20 1.33 -6.76
C GLU A 53 2.51 -0.01 -6.48
N GLN A 54 3.03 -1.08 -7.05
CA GLN A 54 2.57 -2.44 -6.75
C GLN A 54 3.78 -3.29 -6.33
N LEU A 55 3.86 -3.61 -5.03
CA LEU A 55 5.02 -4.26 -4.43
C LEU A 55 4.65 -5.55 -3.70
N THR A 56 5.52 -6.54 -3.79
CA THR A 56 5.49 -7.74 -2.93
C THR A 56 5.97 -7.43 -1.52
N PHE A 57 5.65 -8.28 -0.54
CA PHE A 57 6.13 -8.07 0.83
C PHE A 57 7.66 -8.09 0.91
N GLN A 58 8.32 -8.93 0.12
CA GLN A 58 9.78 -8.93 0.01
C GLN A 58 10.35 -7.60 -0.49
N GLU A 59 9.74 -7.00 -1.49
CA GLU A 59 10.17 -5.70 -2.02
C GLU A 59 9.97 -4.58 -0.98
N ILE A 60 8.80 -4.55 -0.32
CA ILE A 60 8.53 -3.63 0.78
C ILE A 60 9.58 -3.79 1.88
N GLN A 61 9.88 -5.03 2.28
CA GLN A 61 10.88 -5.32 3.31
C GLN A 61 12.29 -4.88 2.89
N ARG A 62 12.67 -5.11 1.63
CA ARG A 62 13.95 -4.66 1.09
C ARG A 62 14.06 -3.14 1.13
N THR A 63 13.11 -2.42 0.53
CA THR A 63 13.10 -0.95 0.50
C THR A 63 13.08 -0.38 1.91
N PHE A 64 12.29 -0.97 2.81
CA PHE A 64 12.26 -0.54 4.20
C PHE A 64 13.60 -0.70 4.91
N ARG A 65 14.28 -1.84 4.71
CA ARG A 65 15.61 -2.07 5.30
C ARG A 65 16.65 -1.12 4.72
N GLU A 66 16.59 -0.82 3.43
CA GLU A 66 17.51 0.11 2.77
C GLU A 66 17.34 1.55 3.27
N VAL A 67 16.10 1.99 3.48
CA VAL A 67 15.80 3.37 3.93
C VAL A 67 15.92 3.55 5.45
N VAL A 68 15.37 2.61 6.23
CA VAL A 68 15.24 2.72 7.70
C VAL A 68 16.39 2.00 8.43
N GLY A 69 17.12 1.11 7.76
CA GLY A 69 18.27 0.40 8.32
C GLY A 69 17.93 -0.80 9.21
N CYS A 70 16.65 -1.20 9.30
CA CYS A 70 16.23 -2.38 10.05
C CYS A 70 15.10 -3.14 9.35
N ASP A 71 14.78 -4.35 9.83
CA ASP A 71 13.64 -5.09 9.34
C ASP A 71 12.31 -4.45 9.75
N ILE A 72 11.30 -4.58 8.88
CA ILE A 72 9.94 -4.13 9.18
C ILE A 72 9.49 -4.81 10.48
N PRO A 73 9.12 -4.04 11.52
CA PRO A 73 8.62 -4.63 12.75
C PRO A 73 7.30 -5.37 12.50
N GLU A 74 7.22 -6.63 12.89
CA GLU A 74 6.02 -7.48 12.77
C GLU A 74 5.44 -7.81 14.15
N THR A 75 4.15 -8.13 14.20
CA THR A 75 3.51 -8.75 15.38
C THR A 75 3.48 -10.28 15.27
N TYR A 76 2.90 -10.96 16.25
CA TYR A 76 2.74 -12.42 16.23
C TYR A 76 1.78 -12.87 15.11
N GLY A 77 2.26 -13.73 14.20
CA GLY A 77 1.46 -14.20 13.06
C GLY A 77 0.14 -14.86 13.46
N LEU A 78 0.11 -15.59 14.58
CA LEU A 78 -1.10 -16.23 15.11
C LEU A 78 -2.20 -15.21 15.44
N PHE A 79 -1.83 -14.03 15.94
CA PHE A 79 -2.79 -12.96 16.23
C PHE A 79 -3.46 -12.47 14.94
N VAL A 80 -2.69 -12.29 13.87
CA VAL A 80 -3.22 -11.90 12.56
C VAL A 80 -4.12 -12.97 11.97
N THR A 81 -3.76 -14.25 12.10
CA THR A 81 -4.63 -15.36 11.69
C THR A 81 -5.96 -15.36 12.44
N MET A 82 -5.95 -15.05 13.74
CA MET A 82 -7.19 -14.88 14.53
C MET A 82 -8.03 -13.70 14.02
N LEU A 83 -7.42 -12.54 13.74
CA LEU A 83 -8.13 -11.39 13.18
C LEU A 83 -8.77 -11.70 11.83
N ARG A 84 -8.05 -12.41 10.96
CA ARG A 84 -8.54 -12.86 9.65
C ARG A 84 -9.79 -13.75 9.77
N TRP A 85 -9.86 -14.58 10.81
CA TRP A 85 -11.02 -15.44 11.07
C TRP A 85 -12.17 -14.66 11.73
N ALA A 86 -11.86 -13.75 12.66
CA ALA A 86 -12.86 -13.02 13.43
C ALA A 86 -13.52 -11.86 12.68
N ILE A 87 -12.85 -11.28 11.67
CA ILE A 87 -13.33 -10.15 10.88
C ILE A 87 -13.51 -10.60 9.42
N PRO A 88 -14.73 -10.95 8.98
CA PRO A 88 -14.97 -11.52 7.65
C PRO A 88 -14.42 -10.68 6.49
N ASP A 89 -14.74 -9.38 6.46
CA ASP A 89 -14.29 -8.47 5.39
C ASP A 89 -12.76 -8.41 5.27
N PHE A 90 -12.07 -8.50 6.41
CA PHE A 90 -10.61 -8.54 6.45
C PHE A 90 -10.07 -9.87 5.92
N GLY A 91 -10.73 -10.97 6.28
CA GLY A 91 -10.43 -12.30 5.75
C GLY A 91 -10.64 -12.40 4.24
N ASP A 92 -11.72 -11.80 3.73
CA ASP A 92 -12.04 -11.73 2.30
C ASP A 92 -11.05 -10.89 1.53
N THR A 93 -10.63 -9.73 2.07
CA THR A 93 -9.60 -8.90 1.45
C THR A 93 -8.27 -9.65 1.31
N CYS A 94 -7.85 -10.37 2.37
CA CYS A 94 -6.64 -11.19 2.32
C CYS A 94 -6.76 -12.32 1.28
N ARG A 95 -7.92 -13.00 1.21
CA ARG A 95 -8.18 -14.04 0.20
C ARG A 95 -8.12 -13.46 -1.21
N PHE A 96 -8.74 -12.31 -1.43
CA PHE A 96 -8.75 -11.63 -2.72
C PHE A 96 -7.32 -11.34 -3.22
N VAL A 97 -6.45 -10.85 -2.34
CA VAL A 97 -5.03 -10.61 -2.67
C VAL A 97 -4.29 -11.93 -2.93
N GLU A 98 -4.47 -12.95 -2.09
CA GLU A 98 -3.86 -14.28 -2.24
C GLU A 98 -4.21 -14.95 -3.60
N ASP A 99 -5.46 -14.79 -4.04
CA ASP A 99 -5.99 -15.31 -5.30
C ASP A 99 -5.51 -14.54 -6.55
N GLY A 100 -4.70 -13.49 -6.35
CA GLY A 100 -4.06 -12.72 -7.42
C GLY A 100 -4.37 -11.24 -7.40
N GLY A 101 -5.37 -10.83 -6.59
CA GLY A 101 -5.77 -9.44 -6.43
C GLY A 101 -6.04 -8.74 -7.76
N TYR A 102 -5.81 -7.44 -7.77
CA TYR A 102 -5.73 -6.65 -8.98
C TYR A 102 -4.26 -6.53 -9.40
N SER A 103 -4.02 -6.48 -10.71
CA SER A 103 -2.70 -6.24 -11.29
C SER A 103 -2.79 -5.03 -12.22
N TRP A 104 -1.91 -4.06 -12.04
CA TRP A 104 -1.92 -2.83 -12.81
C TRP A 104 -0.53 -2.54 -13.38
N ASP A 105 -0.49 -2.06 -14.62
CA ASP A 105 0.72 -1.43 -15.14
C ASP A 105 0.81 -0.01 -14.57
N CYS A 106 1.52 0.12 -13.45
CA CYS A 106 1.57 1.36 -12.68
C CYS A 106 2.43 2.43 -13.36
N THR A 107 3.30 2.07 -14.32
CA THR A 107 4.33 2.97 -14.87
C THR A 107 3.74 4.23 -15.50
N ASP A 108 2.67 4.08 -16.27
CA ASP A 108 2.03 5.19 -16.97
C ASP A 108 1.08 5.96 -16.02
N LEU A 109 0.37 5.26 -15.13
CA LEU A 109 -0.51 5.86 -14.12
C LEU A 109 0.24 6.79 -13.17
N VAL A 110 1.39 6.34 -12.66
CA VAL A 110 2.24 7.10 -11.74
C VAL A 110 2.73 8.39 -12.38
N LYS A 111 3.15 8.32 -13.65
CA LYS A 111 3.63 9.49 -14.39
C LYS A 111 2.51 10.46 -14.73
N GLU A 112 1.36 9.95 -15.14
CA GLU A 112 0.21 10.79 -15.51
C GLU A 112 -0.40 11.51 -14.30
N GLN A 113 -0.44 10.84 -13.15
CA GLN A 113 -1.09 11.33 -11.93
C GLN A 113 -0.10 11.88 -10.90
N CYS A 114 1.20 11.90 -11.20
CA CYS A 114 2.27 12.35 -10.32
C CYS A 114 2.23 11.70 -8.93
N LEU A 115 2.01 10.38 -8.89
CA LEU A 115 1.88 9.64 -7.63
C LEU A 115 3.24 9.38 -6.98
N LEU A 116 3.27 9.37 -5.65
CA LEU A 116 4.44 9.11 -4.83
C LEU A 116 4.73 7.60 -4.76
N ASP A 117 5.98 7.23 -5.02
CA ASP A 117 6.45 5.86 -4.82
C ASP A 117 6.73 5.55 -3.34
N PHE A 118 6.82 4.26 -3.00
CA PHE A 118 6.97 3.83 -1.62
C PHE A 118 8.30 4.29 -0.98
N GLU A 119 9.40 4.31 -1.73
CA GLU A 119 10.70 4.72 -1.23
C GLU A 119 10.72 6.21 -0.88
N THR A 120 10.21 7.05 -1.78
CA THR A 120 10.12 8.50 -1.58
C THR A 120 9.18 8.81 -0.42
N TRP A 121 8.01 8.18 -0.34
CA TRP A 121 7.11 8.30 0.81
C TRP A 121 7.81 7.91 2.13
N LEU A 122 8.56 6.81 2.10
CA LEU A 122 9.25 6.30 3.28
C LEU A 122 10.38 7.21 3.76
N LYS A 123 10.98 8.02 2.88
CA LYS A 123 12.05 8.99 3.20
C LYS A 123 11.53 10.36 3.64
N ASP A 124 10.44 10.81 3.04
CA ASP A 124 10.04 12.22 3.13
C ASP A 124 8.82 12.43 4.03
N GLU A 125 7.89 11.47 4.08
CA GLU A 125 6.59 11.66 4.73
C GLU A 125 6.32 10.70 5.88
N SER A 126 6.94 9.53 5.87
CA SER A 126 6.65 8.50 6.86
C SER A 126 7.05 8.91 8.28
N GLU A 127 6.33 8.38 9.26
CA GLU A 127 6.74 8.54 10.65
C GLU A 127 8.06 7.81 10.98
N PHE A 128 8.55 6.93 10.09
CA PHE A 128 9.85 6.27 10.25
C PHE A 128 11.03 7.18 9.87
N CYS A 129 10.83 8.24 9.09
CA CYS A 129 11.86 9.24 8.79
C CYS A 129 12.27 10.07 10.02
N LYS A 130 11.40 10.11 11.03
CA LYS A 130 11.55 10.93 12.24
C LYS A 130 12.27 10.20 13.38
N ILE A 131 12.68 8.94 13.16
CA ILE A 131 13.24 8.03 14.16
C ILE A 131 14.76 8.00 14.08
#